data_AF-A0A2V5VCT2-F1
#
_entry.id   AF-A0A2V5VCT2-F1
#
_cell.length_a   1.000
_cell.length_b   1.000
_cell.length_c   1.000
_cell.angle_alpha   90.00
_cell.angle_beta   90.00
_cell.angle_gamma   90.00
#
_symmetry.space_group_name_H-M   'P 1'
#
loop_
_entity.id
_entity.type
_entity.pdbx_description
1 polymer ?
#
loop_
_entity_poly.entity_id
_entity_poly.type
_entity_poly.pdbx_seq_one_letter_code
_entity_poly.pdbx_strand_id
1 'polypeptide(L)'
;GAECAREILQAAQIQDVDVVETNDFLGDHYDPTNKKLHLSSGVYNTPSVAAVGIAAHETGHAIQHAKAYAPLKLRMAVVPMTMVASQMLPFVIIGGLFFHLTGLITLGIYCYLILLVFQLITLPVEFDASRRAKIILREMGIVQPGREVAGVNNVLNAAALTYVAAFIAALGNLLWLMSIRDRR
;
A
#
# COMPACT_ATOMS: atom_id res chain seq x y z
N GLY A 1 13.36 4.01 -13.74
CA GLY A 1 13.15 3.49 -12.37
C GLY A 1 13.81 2.14 -12.12
N ALA A 2 13.81 1.23 -13.11
CA ALA A 2 14.31 -0.13 -12.91
C ALA A 2 15.78 -0.21 -12.47
N GLU A 3 16.66 0.61 -13.05
CA GLU A 3 18.07 0.70 -12.67
C GLU A 3 18.24 1.10 -11.19
N CYS A 4 17.58 2.18 -10.77
CA CYS A 4 17.55 2.60 -9.36
C CYS A 4 17.08 1.46 -8.43
N ALA A 5 16.03 0.73 -8.79
CA ALA A 5 15.58 -0.40 -7.97
C ALA A 5 16.66 -1.48 -7.83
N ARG A 6 17.34 -1.84 -8.93
CA ARG A 6 18.43 -2.84 -8.92
C ARG A 6 19.62 -2.37 -8.07
N GLU A 7 20.02 -1.10 -8.19
CA GLU A 7 21.08 -0.53 -7.37
C GLU A 7 20.75 -0.58 -5.88
N ILE A 8 19.52 -0.22 -5.50
CA ILE A 8 19.08 -0.26 -4.09
C ILE A 8 19.06 -1.70 -3.57
N LEU A 9 18.53 -2.66 -4.33
CA LEU A 9 18.51 -4.07 -3.95
C LEU A 9 19.94 -4.61 -3.76
N GLN A 10 20.85 -4.27 -4.68
CA GLN A 10 22.26 -4.64 -4.58
C GLN A 10 22.92 -4.04 -3.34
N ALA A 11 22.71 -2.74 -3.07
CA ALA A 11 23.22 -2.07 -1.88
C ALA A 11 22.65 -2.67 -0.57
N ALA A 12 21.40 -3.13 -0.61
CA ALA A 12 20.75 -3.83 0.50
C ALA A 12 21.15 -5.32 0.63
N GLN A 13 22.02 -5.84 -0.25
CA GLN A 13 22.43 -7.25 -0.30
C GLN A 13 21.27 -8.21 -0.58
N ILE A 14 20.28 -7.77 -1.37
CA ILE A 14 19.13 -8.56 -1.81
C ILE A 14 19.39 -8.97 -3.28
N GLN A 15 19.63 -10.26 -3.52
CA GLN A 15 19.98 -10.80 -4.83
C GLN A 15 18.90 -11.74 -5.41
N ASP A 16 17.90 -12.07 -4.62
CA ASP A 16 16.83 -13.01 -4.94
C ASP A 16 15.53 -12.31 -5.34
N VAL A 17 15.59 -11.00 -5.65
CA VAL A 17 14.45 -10.19 -6.11
C VAL A 17 14.70 -9.69 -7.53
N ASP A 18 13.84 -10.10 -8.46
CA ASP A 18 13.90 -9.64 -9.85
C ASP A 18 13.11 -8.35 -10.04
N VAL A 19 13.70 -7.38 -10.74
CA VAL A 19 13.00 -6.14 -11.16
C VAL A 19 12.43 -6.36 -12.56
N VAL A 20 11.09 -6.40 -12.66
CA VAL A 20 10.35 -6.72 -13.88
C VAL A 20 9.40 -5.58 -14.26
N GLU A 21 9.18 -5.42 -15.56
CA GLU A 21 8.16 -4.53 -16.08
C GLU A 21 6.79 -5.23 -16.01
N THR A 22 5.75 -4.50 -15.60
CA THR A 22 4.37 -4.98 -15.59
C THR A 22 3.45 -4.02 -16.33
N ASN A 23 2.38 -4.58 -16.90
CA ASN A 23 1.24 -3.85 -17.45
C ASN A 23 -0.07 -4.31 -16.78
N ASP A 24 0.02 -4.86 -15.57
CA ASP A 24 -1.13 -5.34 -14.83
C ASP A 24 -1.96 -4.18 -14.21
N PHE A 25 -3.14 -4.53 -13.73
CA PHE A 25 -4.05 -3.59 -13.07
C PHE A 25 -3.65 -3.28 -11.61
N LEU A 26 -2.71 -4.03 -11.02
CA LEU A 26 -2.28 -3.83 -9.63
C LEU A 26 -1.30 -2.67 -9.52
N GLY A 27 -0.58 -2.35 -10.60
CA GLY A 27 0.36 -1.23 -10.68
C GLY A 27 1.73 -1.58 -10.13
N ASP A 28 2.50 -0.56 -9.73
CA ASP A 28 3.82 -0.74 -9.14
C ASP A 28 3.70 -1.42 -7.76
N HIS A 29 4.35 -2.57 -7.57
CA HIS A 29 4.33 -3.28 -6.29
C HIS A 29 5.49 -4.29 -6.14
N TYR A 30 5.88 -4.57 -4.90
CA TYR A 30 6.68 -5.76 -4.56
C TYR A 30 5.81 -6.98 -4.24
N ASP A 31 6.07 -8.10 -4.92
CA ASP A 31 5.48 -9.41 -4.65
C ASP A 31 6.45 -10.26 -3.78
N PRO A 32 6.13 -10.48 -2.48
CA PRO A 32 6.96 -11.30 -1.60
C PRO A 32 6.91 -12.80 -1.91
N THR A 33 5.88 -13.28 -2.63
CA THR A 33 5.67 -14.70 -2.95
C THR A 33 6.60 -15.14 -4.07
N ASN A 34 6.59 -14.40 -5.18
CA ASN A 34 7.44 -14.67 -6.33
C ASN A 34 8.79 -13.95 -6.25
N LYS A 35 8.98 -13.09 -5.23
CA LYS A 35 10.15 -12.22 -5.05
C LYS A 35 10.42 -11.39 -6.31
N LYS A 36 9.39 -10.67 -6.75
CA LYS A 36 9.47 -9.80 -7.93
C LYS A 36 9.06 -8.39 -7.56
N LEU A 37 9.80 -7.42 -8.07
CA LEU A 37 9.47 -6.01 -7.98
C LEU A 37 8.89 -5.60 -9.33
N HIS A 38 7.57 -5.44 -9.36
CA HIS A 38 6.79 -5.09 -10.53
C HIS A 38 6.75 -3.58 -10.67
N LEU A 39 7.23 -3.05 -11.79
CA LEU A 39 7.11 -1.63 -12.11
C LEU A 39 6.31 -1.47 -13.40
N SER A 40 5.33 -0.59 -13.38
CA SER A 40 4.62 -0.11 -14.55
C SER A 40 5.60 0.40 -15.61
N SER A 41 5.26 0.27 -16.89
CA SER A 41 6.14 0.72 -17.98
C SER A 41 6.65 2.17 -17.81
N GLY A 42 5.77 3.05 -17.30
CA GLY A 42 6.09 4.44 -16.99
C GLY A 42 7.14 4.60 -15.87
N VAL A 43 7.14 3.76 -14.84
CA VAL A 43 8.16 3.80 -13.78
C VAL A 43 9.42 3.03 -14.18
N TYR A 44 9.26 1.90 -14.86
CA TYR A 44 10.35 1.03 -15.28
C TYR A 44 11.32 1.79 -16.21
N ASN A 45 10.79 2.38 -17.28
CA ASN A 45 11.57 2.98 -18.38
C ASN A 45 11.88 4.47 -18.24
N THR A 46 11.24 5.20 -17.31
CA THR A 46 11.41 6.67 -17.23
C THR A 46 12.51 7.08 -16.23
N PRO A 47 13.42 8.00 -16.62
CA PRO A 47 14.35 8.65 -15.71
C PRO A 47 13.73 9.92 -15.10
N SER A 48 12.80 9.76 -14.16
CA SER A 48 12.17 10.88 -13.46
C SER A 48 12.25 10.73 -11.94
N VAL A 49 12.20 11.86 -11.22
CA VAL A 49 12.17 11.90 -9.74
C VAL A 49 11.01 11.08 -9.18
N ALA A 50 9.86 11.10 -9.84
CA ALA A 50 8.71 10.29 -9.45
C ALA A 50 8.96 8.80 -9.65
N ALA A 51 9.48 8.39 -10.81
CA ALA A 51 9.78 6.99 -11.11
C ALA A 51 10.85 6.42 -10.16
N VAL A 52 11.89 7.21 -9.86
CA VAL A 52 12.92 6.85 -8.87
C VAL A 52 12.32 6.74 -7.46
N GLY A 53 11.45 7.68 -7.07
CA GLY A 53 10.75 7.64 -5.79
C GLY A 53 9.88 6.40 -5.62
N ILE A 54 9.05 6.08 -6.62
CA ILE A 54 8.17 4.89 -6.61
C ILE A 54 9.01 3.61 -6.58
N ALA A 55 9.99 3.49 -7.47
CA ALA A 55 10.88 2.32 -7.49
C ALA A 55 11.59 2.11 -6.12
N ALA A 56 12.09 3.19 -5.51
CA ALA A 56 12.70 3.13 -4.19
C ALA A 56 11.71 2.74 -3.09
N HIS A 57 10.45 3.19 -3.17
CA HIS A 57 9.40 2.78 -2.25
C HIS A 57 9.15 1.27 -2.32
N GLU A 58 9.02 0.71 -3.53
CA GLU A 58 8.82 -0.73 -3.72
C GLU A 58 10.02 -1.55 -3.25
N THR A 59 11.24 -1.07 -3.45
CA THR A 59 12.43 -1.71 -2.84
C THR A 59 12.40 -1.64 -1.32
N GLY A 60 11.76 -0.62 -0.75
CA GLY A 60 11.49 -0.53 0.69
C GLY A 60 10.69 -1.72 1.21
N HIS A 61 9.68 -2.18 0.47
CA HIS A 61 8.94 -3.40 0.80
C HIS A 61 9.79 -4.66 0.66
N ALA A 62 10.65 -4.74 -0.36
CA ALA A 62 11.61 -5.85 -0.48
C ALA A 62 12.57 -5.90 0.72
N ILE A 63 13.07 -4.74 1.19
CA ILE A 63 13.92 -4.64 2.38
C ILE A 63 13.16 -5.01 3.66
N GLN A 64 11.90 -4.57 3.80
CA GLN A 64 11.05 -4.97 4.92
C GLN A 64 10.86 -6.49 4.95
N HIS A 65 10.64 -7.10 3.78
CA HIS A 65 10.48 -8.54 3.65
C HIS A 65 11.76 -9.28 4.04
N ALA A 66 12.91 -8.88 3.49
CA ALA A 66 14.22 -9.46 3.82
C ALA A 66 14.56 -9.33 5.31
N LYS A 67 14.14 -8.24 5.96
CA LYS A 67 14.33 -8.01 7.41
C LYS A 67 13.23 -8.58 8.30
N ALA A 68 12.30 -9.37 7.74
CA ALA A 68 11.20 -9.97 8.47
C ALA A 68 10.36 -8.96 9.28
N TYR A 69 10.16 -7.75 8.73
CA TYR A 69 9.48 -6.64 9.40
C TYR A 69 8.06 -7.05 9.85
N ALA A 70 7.82 -7.01 11.16
CA ALA A 70 6.62 -7.60 11.75
C ALA A 70 5.30 -7.01 11.23
N PRO A 71 5.14 -5.68 11.05
CA PRO A 71 3.94 -5.12 10.45
C PRO A 71 3.65 -5.62 9.03
N LEU A 72 4.69 -5.85 8.22
CA LEU A 72 4.51 -6.41 6.87
C LEU A 72 3.99 -7.87 6.94
N LYS A 73 4.52 -8.68 7.85
CA LYS A 73 4.01 -10.05 8.08
C LYS A 73 2.54 -10.04 8.51
N LEU A 74 2.19 -9.13 9.41
CA LEU A 74 0.81 -8.99 9.89
C LEU A 74 -0.12 -8.53 8.75
N ARG A 75 0.30 -7.56 7.92
CA ARG A 75 -0.45 -7.13 6.73
C ARG A 75 -0.78 -8.34 5.85
N MET A 76 0.24 -9.13 5.49
CA MET A 76 0.08 -10.30 4.63
C MET A 76 -0.88 -11.35 5.20
N ALA A 77 -0.86 -11.58 6.52
CA ALA A 77 -1.78 -12.52 7.17
C ALA A 77 -3.26 -12.07 7.11
N VAL A 78 -3.51 -10.77 7.00
CA VAL A 78 -4.87 -10.19 7.02
C VAL A 78 -5.45 -10.01 5.60
N VAL A 79 -4.61 -9.97 4.55
CA VAL A 79 -5.06 -9.79 3.15
C VAL A 79 -6.20 -10.73 2.73
N PRO A 80 -6.20 -12.06 3.02
CA PRO A 80 -7.29 -12.93 2.59
C PRO A 80 -8.65 -12.52 3.18
N MET A 81 -8.66 -12.01 4.42
CA MET A 81 -9.89 -11.55 5.07
C MET A 81 -10.44 -10.28 4.43
N THR A 82 -9.58 -9.39 3.94
CA THR A 82 -10.03 -8.17 3.26
C THR A 82 -10.63 -8.47 1.90
N MET A 83 -10.12 -9.46 1.18
CA MET A 83 -10.70 -9.90 -0.10
C MET A 83 -12.15 -10.37 0.09
N VAL A 84 -12.40 -11.18 1.12
CA VAL A 84 -13.76 -11.64 1.46
C VAL A 84 -14.65 -10.46 1.86
N ALA A 85 -14.16 -9.58 2.75
CA ALA A 85 -14.91 -8.40 3.19
C ALA A 85 -15.29 -7.49 2.02
N SER A 86 -14.36 -7.22 1.10
CA SER A 86 -14.57 -6.37 -0.09
C SER A 86 -15.57 -6.97 -1.08
N GLN A 87 -15.62 -8.30 -1.24
CA GLN A 87 -16.62 -8.95 -2.08
C GLN A 87 -18.02 -8.90 -1.47
N MET A 88 -18.13 -8.91 -0.14
CA MET A 88 -19.41 -8.88 0.57
C MET A 88 -20.02 -7.47 0.69
N LEU A 89 -19.17 -6.43 0.71
CA LEU A 89 -19.57 -5.04 0.91
C LEU A 89 -20.64 -4.52 -0.06
N PRO A 90 -20.57 -4.76 -1.39
CA PRO A 90 -21.62 -4.32 -2.32
C PRO A 90 -23.00 -4.90 -1.97
N PHE A 91 -23.05 -6.19 -1.61
CA PHE A 91 -24.30 -6.86 -1.23
C PHE A 91 -24.86 -6.30 0.08
N VAL A 92 -23.98 -5.95 1.02
CA VAL A 92 -24.39 -5.33 2.27
C VAL A 92 -24.93 -3.92 2.05
N ILE A 93 -24.25 -3.09 1.25
CA ILE A 93 -24.66 -1.71 1.00
C ILE A 93 -25.99 -1.69 0.24
N ILE A 94 -26.10 -2.45 -0.84
CA ILE A 94 -27.33 -2.53 -1.65
C ILE A 94 -28.43 -3.19 -0.83
N GLY A 95 -28.17 -4.37 -0.26
CA GLY A 95 -29.21 -5.12 0.44
C GLY A 95 -29.67 -4.48 1.74
N GLY A 96 -28.76 -3.84 2.49
CA GLY A 96 -29.06 -3.11 3.72
C GLY A 96 -29.86 -1.82 3.46
N LEU A 97 -29.55 -1.09 2.39
CA LEU A 97 -30.23 0.15 2.02
C LEU A 97 -31.63 -0.11 1.45
N PHE A 98 -31.78 -1.08 0.54
CA PHE A 98 -33.06 -1.33 -0.15
C PHE A 98 -34.02 -2.20 0.65
N PHE A 99 -33.54 -3.30 1.24
CA PHE A 99 -34.42 -4.27 1.91
C PHE A 99 -34.54 -4.07 3.42
N HIS A 100 -33.88 -3.05 3.98
CA HIS A 100 -33.95 -2.71 5.39
C HIS A 100 -33.57 -3.87 6.34
N LEU A 101 -32.79 -4.85 5.88
CA LEU A 101 -32.44 -6.05 6.64
C LEU A 101 -31.35 -5.74 7.69
N THR A 102 -31.71 -5.76 8.96
CA THR A 102 -30.80 -5.49 10.10
C THR A 102 -29.59 -6.44 10.16
N GLY A 103 -29.76 -7.68 9.70
CA GLY A 103 -28.67 -8.65 9.58
C GLY A 103 -27.57 -8.23 8.60
N LEU A 104 -27.94 -7.61 7.47
CA LEU A 104 -26.97 -7.11 6.48
C LEU A 104 -26.18 -5.92 7.02
N ILE A 105 -26.83 -5.02 7.76
CA ILE A 105 -26.14 -3.87 8.39
C ILE A 105 -25.07 -4.36 9.37
N THR A 106 -25.39 -5.36 10.21
CA THR A 106 -24.44 -5.95 11.15
C THR A 106 -23.28 -6.63 10.44
N LEU A 107 -23.54 -7.33 9.34
CA LEU A 107 -22.50 -7.91 8.49
C LEU A 107 -21.56 -6.85 7.92
N GLY A 108 -22.10 -5.71 7.48
CA GLY A 108 -21.31 -4.58 6.97
C GLY A 108 -20.40 -3.96 8.02
N ILE A 109 -20.87 -3.85 9.26
CA ILE A 109 -20.04 -3.40 10.38
C ILE A 109 -18.82 -4.32 10.54
N TYR A 110 -19.01 -5.63 10.49
CA TYR A 110 -17.88 -6.57 10.54
C TYR A 110 -16.95 -6.44 9.34
N CYS A 111 -17.48 -6.29 8.12
CA CYS A 111 -16.67 -6.06 6.93
C CYS A 111 -15.82 -4.79 7.05
N TYR A 112 -16.41 -3.66 7.43
CA TYR A 112 -15.67 -2.41 7.62
C TYR A 112 -14.70 -2.45 8.80
N LEU A 113 -15.00 -3.21 9.86
CA LEU A 113 -14.06 -3.44 10.96
C LEU A 113 -12.81 -4.18 10.48
N ILE A 114 -12.97 -5.23 9.67
CA ILE A 114 -11.84 -5.97 9.05
C ILE A 114 -11.02 -5.02 8.18
N LEU A 115 -11.66 -4.22 7.31
CA LEU A 115 -10.96 -3.24 6.47
C LEU A 115 -10.23 -2.18 7.30
N LEU A 116 -10.85 -1.67 8.36
CA LEU A 116 -10.26 -0.65 9.24
C LEU A 116 -9.00 -1.19 9.93
N VAL A 117 -9.07 -2.41 10.48
CA VAL A 117 -7.93 -3.10 11.09
C VAL A 117 -6.81 -3.29 10.07
N PHE A 118 -7.15 -3.74 8.85
CA PHE A 118 -6.17 -3.88 7.79
C PHE A 118 -5.48 -2.56 7.45
N GLN A 119 -6.23 -1.45 7.34
CA GLN A 119 -5.63 -0.15 7.07
C GLN A 119 -4.76 0.33 8.22
N LEU A 120 -5.16 0.09 9.47
CA LEU A 120 -4.33 0.43 10.64
C LEU A 120 -2.99 -0.32 10.64
N ILE A 121 -2.99 -1.59 10.21
CA ILE A 121 -1.77 -2.41 10.06
C ILE A 121 -0.93 -1.96 8.86
N THR A 122 -1.58 -1.55 7.77
CA THR A 122 -0.91 -1.17 6.51
C THR A 122 -0.20 0.17 6.64
N LEU A 123 -0.79 1.16 7.31
CA LEU A 123 -0.19 2.49 7.50
C LEU A 123 1.29 2.48 7.95
N PRO A 124 1.70 1.78 9.04
CA PRO A 124 3.10 1.75 9.45
C PRO A 124 4.03 1.06 8.44
N VAL A 125 3.51 0.14 7.60
CA VAL A 125 4.28 -0.51 6.52
C VAL A 125 4.61 0.52 5.43
N GLU A 126 3.60 1.27 4.98
CA GLU A 126 3.72 2.28 3.92
C GLU A 126 4.58 3.47 4.33
N PHE A 127 4.43 3.94 5.57
CA PHE A 127 5.26 5.02 6.11
C PHE A 127 6.73 4.61 6.28
N ASP A 128 6.99 3.38 6.72
CA ASP A 128 8.36 2.87 6.85
C ASP A 128 9.02 2.66 5.48
N ALA A 129 8.30 2.10 4.50
CA ALA A 129 8.80 1.95 3.13
C ALA A 129 9.14 3.31 2.52
N SER A 130 8.24 4.29 2.63
CA SER A 130 8.46 5.66 2.18
C SER A 130 9.63 6.35 2.89
N ARG A 131 9.80 6.11 4.20
CA ARG A 131 10.93 6.65 4.97
C ARG A 131 12.25 6.08 4.48
N ARG A 132 12.33 4.75 4.29
CA ARG A 132 13.52 4.07 3.76
C ARG A 132 13.89 4.60 2.38
N ALA A 133 12.92 4.70 1.47
CA ALA A 133 13.12 5.21 0.13
C ALA A 133 13.80 6.58 0.14
N LYS A 134 13.30 7.54 0.94
CA LYS A 134 13.87 8.88 1.06
C LYS A 134 15.32 8.87 1.57
N ILE A 135 15.60 8.03 2.58
CA ILE A 135 16.93 7.92 3.18
C ILE A 135 17.91 7.32 2.17
N ILE A 136 17.54 6.19 1.57
CA ILE A 136 18.38 5.44 0.61
C ILE A 136 18.71 6.30 -0.60
N LEU A 137 17.71 6.93 -1.22
CA LEU A 137 17.92 7.77 -2.40
C LEU A 137 18.89 8.93 -2.13
N ARG A 138 18.82 9.51 -0.94
CA ARG A 138 19.72 10.58 -0.50
C ARG A 138 21.13 10.05 -0.20
N GLU A 139 21.25 8.94 0.51
CA GLU A 139 22.54 8.37 0.92
C GLU A 139 23.33 7.79 -0.25
N MET A 140 22.64 7.20 -1.23
CA MET A 140 23.26 6.70 -2.47
C MET A 140 23.57 7.82 -3.48
N GLY A 141 23.15 9.06 -3.21
CA GLY A 141 23.35 10.19 -4.13
C GLY A 141 22.58 10.07 -5.44
N ILE A 142 21.55 9.20 -5.50
CA ILE A 142 20.70 9.00 -6.68
C ILE A 142 19.87 10.26 -6.98
N VAL A 143 19.52 11.03 -5.95
CA VAL A 143 18.82 12.31 -6.09
C VAL A 143 19.64 13.46 -5.51
N GLN A 144 19.68 14.57 -6.23
CA GLN A 144 20.43 15.75 -5.82
C GLN A 144 19.73 16.53 -4.70
N PRO A 145 20.48 17.12 -3.76
CA PRO A 145 19.93 18.03 -2.77
C PRO A 145 19.14 19.19 -3.42
N GLY A 146 18.08 19.64 -2.74
CA GLY A 146 17.23 20.72 -3.23
C GLY A 146 15.98 20.18 -3.93
N ARG A 147 15.86 20.45 -5.24
CA ARG A 147 14.59 20.22 -5.97
C ARG A 147 14.21 18.75 -6.13
N GLU A 148 15.17 17.86 -6.38
CA GLU A 148 14.87 16.44 -6.59
C GLU A 148 14.44 15.75 -5.29
N VAL A 149 15.18 15.97 -4.19
CA VAL A 149 14.77 15.49 -2.86
C VAL A 149 13.39 16.00 -2.48
N ALA A 150 13.08 17.27 -2.74
CA ALA A 150 11.74 17.82 -2.49
C ALA A 150 10.67 17.12 -3.35
N GLY A 151 10.98 16.84 -4.62
CA GLY A 151 10.11 16.08 -5.53
C GLY A 151 9.82 14.66 -5.03
N VAL A 152 10.85 13.91 -4.62
CA VAL A 152 10.68 12.57 -4.03
C VAL A 152 9.80 12.64 -2.79
N ASN A 153 10.07 13.59 -1.90
CA ASN A 153 9.28 13.77 -0.68
C ASN A 153 7.81 14.03 -0.98
N ASN A 154 7.51 14.88 -1.97
CA ASN A 154 6.14 15.19 -2.37
C ASN A 154 5.43 13.96 -2.93
N VAL A 155 6.07 13.20 -3.82
CA VAL A 155 5.50 11.97 -4.40
C VAL A 155 5.20 10.94 -3.31
N LEU A 156 6.17 10.66 -2.44
CA LEU A 156 6.01 9.65 -1.39
C LEU A 156 5.04 10.08 -0.29
N ASN A 157 4.98 11.38 0.03
CA ASN A 157 3.99 11.90 0.97
C ASN A 157 2.58 11.83 0.38
N ALA A 158 2.42 12.17 -0.91
CA ALA A 158 1.13 12.06 -1.59
C ALA A 158 0.63 10.61 -1.62
N ALA A 159 1.51 9.66 -1.95
CA ALA A 159 1.20 8.24 -1.86
C ALA A 159 0.75 7.83 -0.45
N ALA A 160 1.50 8.22 0.58
CA ALA A 160 1.15 7.91 1.96
C ALA A 160 -0.21 8.50 2.39
N LEU A 161 -0.57 9.68 1.90
CA LEU A 161 -1.88 10.30 2.16
C LEU A 161 -3.05 9.48 1.59
N THR A 162 -2.84 8.72 0.51
CA THR A 162 -3.90 7.84 -0.05
C THR A 162 -4.29 6.74 0.93
N TYR A 163 -3.33 6.16 1.66
CA TYR A 163 -3.59 5.17 2.70
C TYR A 163 -4.30 5.78 3.90
N VAL A 164 -3.93 7.01 4.29
CA VAL A 164 -4.61 7.75 5.36
C VAL A 164 -6.06 8.04 4.95
N ALA A 165 -6.29 8.48 3.71
CA ALA A 165 -7.64 8.70 3.20
C ALA A 165 -8.48 7.41 3.19
N ALA A 166 -7.89 6.29 2.78
CA ALA A 166 -8.56 4.98 2.81
C ALA A 166 -8.95 4.54 4.23
N PHE A 167 -8.07 4.78 5.23
CA PHE A 167 -8.36 4.53 6.64
C PHE A 167 -9.54 5.40 7.12
N ILE A 168 -9.50 6.70 6.86
CA ILE A 168 -10.55 7.65 7.27
C ILE A 168 -11.89 7.28 6.61
N ALA A 169 -11.87 6.91 5.32
CA ALA A 169 -13.06 6.49 4.60
C ALA A 169 -13.67 5.21 5.21
N ALA A 170 -12.86 4.21 5.51
CA ALA A 170 -13.32 2.99 6.17
C ALA A 170 -13.92 3.28 7.56
N LEU A 171 -13.27 4.15 8.34
CA LEU A 171 -13.75 4.58 9.66
C LEU A 171 -15.09 5.33 9.55
N GLY A 172 -15.19 6.27 8.62
CA GLY A 172 -16.42 7.04 8.40
C GLY A 172 -17.60 6.15 8.05
N ASN A 173 -17.40 5.17 7.16
CA ASN A 173 -18.44 4.20 6.79
C ASN A 173 -18.82 3.28 7.97
N LEU A 174 -17.84 2.84 8.76
CA LEU A 174 -18.10 2.05 9.96
C LEU A 174 -18.99 2.81 10.95
N LEU A 175 -18.62 4.06 11.27
CA LEU A 175 -19.39 4.92 12.17
C LEU A 175 -20.79 5.21 11.64
N TRP A 176 -20.90 5.43 10.32
CA TRP A 176 -22.19 5.64 9.66
C TRP A 176 -23.11 4.41 9.79
N LEU A 177 -22.61 3.20 9.51
CA LEU A 177 -23.38 1.96 9.66
C LEU A 177 -23.79 1.71 11.12
N MET A 178 -22.90 1.97 12.08
CA MET A 178 -23.22 1.87 13.51
C MET A 178 -24.34 2.83 13.90
N SER A 179 -24.26 4.10 13.47
CA SER A 179 -25.30 5.09 13.70
C SER A 179 -26.65 4.70 13.08
N ILE A 180 -26.67 4.02 11.93
CA ILE A 180 -27.92 3.53 11.33
C ILE A 180 -28.50 2.36 12.11
N ARG A 181 -27.65 1.46 12.62
CA ARG A 181 -28.08 0.31 13.41
C ARG A 181 -28.72 0.75 14.72
N ASP A 182 -28.15 1.73 15.41
CA ASP A 182 -28.62 2.17 16.74
C ASP A 182 -29.91 3.02 16.67
N ARG A 183 -30.27 3.55 15.49
CA ARG A 183 -31.53 4.29 15.27
C ARG A 183 -32.74 3.40 15.00
N ARG A 184 -32.57 2.08 14.98
CA ARG A 184 -33.61 1.08 14.70
C ARG A 184 -33.81 0.16 15.90
#